data_AF-A0AAW7D148-F1
#
_entry.id   AF-A0AAW7D148-F1
#
_cell.length_a   1.000
_cell.length_b   1.000
_cell.length_c   1.000
_cell.angle_alpha   90.00
_cell.angle_beta   90.00
_cell.angle_gamma   90.00
#
_symmetry.space_group_name_H-M   'P 1'
#
loop_
_entity.id
_entity.type
_entity.pdbx_description
1 polymer ?
#
loop_
_entity_poly.entity_id
_entity_poly.type
_entity_poly.pdbx_seq_one_letter_code
_entity_poly.pdbx_strand_id
1 'polypeptide(L)'
;MSDKNLYIIAGCNGAGKTTASFSLLPEILDCKEFVNADEIAKGLSPFQPDKVAVEAGRIMLNRINDLFKSQKNFAFETTLATKIYRNKILNAKEMGYHSTLLFFWLSNMELAKERVRTRVLEGGHNIAENVIERRYLNGIKNLFEIYLDLVDEAFIFDNSQGAPILVAEKVFGKQLKILDKQRFNELKRYV
;
A
#
# COMPACT_ATOMS: atom_id res chain seq x y z
N MET A 1 -21.35 16.16 -8.72
CA MET A 1 -20.59 16.01 -7.47
C MET A 1 -19.25 15.44 -7.85
N SER A 2 -18.14 15.94 -7.28
CA SER A 2 -16.84 15.29 -7.43
C SER A 2 -16.93 13.90 -6.81
N ASP A 3 -16.56 12.86 -7.55
CA ASP A 3 -16.45 11.52 -6.98
C ASP A 3 -15.42 11.54 -5.84
N LYS A 4 -15.81 11.02 -4.67
CA LYS A 4 -14.95 10.90 -3.49
C LYS A 4 -14.16 9.62 -3.60
N ASN A 5 -12.84 9.72 -3.71
CA ASN A 5 -11.98 8.57 -3.97
C ASN A 5 -10.94 8.39 -2.85
N LEU A 6 -10.83 7.14 -2.39
CA LEU A 6 -9.81 6.68 -1.45
C LEU A 6 -8.92 5.66 -2.13
N TYR A 7 -7.65 5.99 -2.32
CA TYR A 7 -6.66 5.08 -2.88
C TYR A 7 -5.77 4.51 -1.79
N ILE A 8 -5.56 3.19 -1.84
CA ILE A 8 -4.74 2.47 -0.88
C ILE A 8 -3.59 1.86 -1.66
N ILE A 9 -2.38 2.38 -1.48
CA ILE A 9 -1.19 1.82 -2.12
C ILE A 9 -0.52 0.86 -1.15
N ALA A 10 -0.60 -0.42 -1.46
CA ALA A 10 -0.28 -1.51 -0.57
C ALA A 10 0.81 -2.43 -1.12
N GLY A 11 1.47 -3.19 -0.24
CA GLY A 11 2.54 -4.12 -0.63
C GLY A 11 3.77 -4.09 0.27
N CYS A 12 4.62 -5.11 0.17
CA CYS A 12 5.81 -5.23 1.00
C CYS A 12 6.84 -4.10 0.75
N ASN A 13 7.80 -3.95 1.65
CA ASN A 13 8.94 -3.06 1.43
C ASN A 13 9.73 -3.52 0.18
N GLY A 14 10.22 -2.58 -0.63
CA GLY A 14 10.90 -2.89 -1.90
C GLY A 14 9.99 -3.18 -3.10
N ALA A 15 8.66 -3.27 -2.92
CA ALA A 15 7.73 -3.60 -4.00
C ALA A 15 7.50 -2.49 -5.05
N GLY A 16 8.11 -1.31 -4.90
CA GLY A 16 7.95 -0.20 -5.85
C GLY A 16 6.66 0.64 -5.67
N LYS A 17 5.99 0.52 -4.52
CA LYS A 17 4.75 1.27 -4.19
C LYS A 17 4.89 2.77 -4.40
N THR A 18 5.94 3.37 -3.85
CA THR A 18 6.15 4.81 -3.91
C THR A 18 6.40 5.29 -5.33
N THR A 19 7.22 4.56 -6.09
CA THR A 19 7.45 4.82 -7.53
C THR A 19 6.14 4.75 -8.31
N ALA A 20 5.35 3.69 -8.10
CA ALA A 20 4.06 3.54 -8.75
C ALA A 20 3.07 4.65 -8.34
N SER A 21 3.11 5.09 -7.09
CA SER A 21 2.27 6.19 -6.58
C SER A 21 2.55 7.50 -7.31
N PHE A 22 3.82 7.86 -7.49
CA PHE A 22 4.18 9.12 -8.15
C PHE A 22 3.89 9.12 -9.65
N SER A 23 3.93 7.96 -10.31
CA SER A 23 3.60 7.84 -11.73
C SER A 23 2.10 7.70 -11.99
N LEU A 24 1.35 6.96 -11.15
CA LEU A 24 -0.06 6.65 -11.38
C LEU A 24 -1.01 7.71 -10.79
N LEU A 25 -0.73 8.26 -9.60
CA LEU A 25 -1.72 9.09 -8.87
C LEU A 25 -1.98 10.47 -9.50
N PRO A 26 -0.97 11.25 -9.93
CA PRO A 26 -1.21 12.61 -10.42
C PRO A 26 -1.83 12.67 -11.81
N GLU A 27 -1.44 11.75 -12.70
CA GLU A 27 -1.83 11.79 -14.12
C GLU A 27 -3.14 11.05 -14.40
N ILE A 28 -3.48 10.02 -13.62
CA ILE A 28 -4.62 9.13 -13.90
C ILE A 28 -5.80 9.38 -12.94
N LEU A 29 -5.55 9.86 -11.72
CA LEU A 29 -6.54 9.83 -10.64
C LEU A 29 -6.88 11.21 -10.03
N ASP A 30 -6.30 12.30 -10.55
CA ASP A 30 -6.43 13.69 -10.01
C ASP A 30 -6.32 13.73 -8.47
N CYS A 31 -5.46 12.88 -7.92
CA CYS A 31 -5.30 12.70 -6.48
C CYS A 31 -4.06 13.44 -6.01
N LYS A 32 -4.26 14.64 -5.44
CA LYS A 32 -3.17 15.53 -5.01
C LYS A 32 -2.67 15.24 -3.59
N GLU A 33 -3.45 14.52 -2.81
CA GLU A 33 -3.17 14.23 -1.40
C GLU A 33 -2.63 12.81 -1.26
N PHE A 34 -1.36 12.68 -0.88
CA PHE A 34 -0.71 11.39 -0.65
C PHE A 34 -0.08 11.36 0.75
N VAL A 35 -0.44 10.36 1.56
CA VAL A 35 0.04 10.22 2.94
C VAL A 35 0.91 8.97 3.08
N ASN A 36 2.17 9.14 3.47
CA ASN A 36 3.14 8.05 3.64
C ASN A 36 3.91 8.20 4.96
N ALA A 37 3.86 7.18 5.83
CA ALA A 37 4.55 7.18 7.11
C ALA A 37 6.08 7.26 6.99
N ASP A 38 6.68 6.64 5.97
CA ASP A 38 8.14 6.67 5.77
C ASP A 38 8.59 8.09 5.39
N GLU A 39 7.83 8.81 4.56
CA GLU A 39 8.13 10.21 4.20
C GLU A 39 7.92 11.17 5.39
N ILE A 40 6.89 10.94 6.21
CA ILE A 40 6.69 11.69 7.45
C ILE A 40 7.86 11.46 8.41
N ALA A 41 8.29 10.20 8.60
CA ALA A 41 9.41 9.86 9.47
C ALA A 41 10.71 10.53 9.02
N LYS A 42 10.99 10.55 7.72
CA LYS A 42 12.13 11.27 7.13
C LYS A 42 12.04 12.78 7.37
N GLY A 43 10.85 13.37 7.25
CA GLY A 43 10.63 14.79 7.54
C GLY A 43 10.88 15.15 9.01
N LEU A 44 10.51 14.27 9.95
CA LEU A 44 10.72 14.47 11.38
C LEU A 44 12.19 14.25 11.80
N SER A 45 12.83 13.23 11.25
CA SER A 45 14.19 12.82 11.62
C SER A 45 14.92 12.31 10.38
N PRO A 46 15.52 13.21 9.58
CA PRO A 46 16.12 12.85 8.30
C PRO A 46 17.27 11.84 8.44
N PHE A 47 18.01 11.88 9.55
CA PHE A 47 19.14 10.98 9.81
C PHE A 47 18.76 9.73 10.61
N GLN A 48 17.62 9.72 11.31
CA GLN A 48 17.19 8.59 12.16
C GLN A 48 15.66 8.37 12.11
N PRO A 49 15.06 8.14 10.93
CA PRO A 49 13.61 8.07 10.80
C PRO A 49 12.99 6.84 11.48
N ASP A 50 13.74 5.74 11.62
CA ASP A 50 13.33 4.55 12.41
C ASP A 50 12.93 4.90 13.84
N LYS A 51 13.61 5.86 14.49
CA LYS A 51 13.34 6.22 15.89
C LYS A 51 12.01 6.95 16.07
N VAL A 52 11.48 7.54 15.02
CA VAL A 52 10.22 8.30 15.01
C VAL A 52 9.11 7.57 14.27
N ALA A 53 9.30 6.30 13.89
CA ALA A 53 8.32 5.54 13.10
C ALA A 53 6.92 5.45 13.77
N VAL A 54 6.87 5.33 15.10
CA VAL A 54 5.60 5.31 15.85
C VAL A 54 4.90 6.66 15.82
N GLU A 55 5.67 7.74 15.99
CA GLU A 55 5.15 9.11 15.92
C GLU A 55 4.65 9.44 14.52
N ALA A 56 5.44 9.12 13.49
CA ALA A 56 5.07 9.28 12.08
C ALA A 56 3.78 8.51 11.74
N GLY A 57 3.61 7.30 12.28
CA GLY A 57 2.36 6.54 12.15
C GLY A 57 1.15 7.25 12.76
N ARG A 58 1.31 7.90 13.92
CA ARG A 58 0.23 8.70 14.54
C ARG A 58 -0.11 9.94 13.71
N ILE A 59 0.90 10.64 13.20
CA ILE A 59 0.72 11.80 12.32
C ILE A 59 -0.01 11.39 11.04
N MET A 60 0.37 10.28 10.42
CA MET A 60 -0.30 9.72 9.25
C MET A 60 -1.79 9.47 9.52
N LEU A 61 -2.13 8.83 10.65
CA LEU A 61 -3.53 8.56 11.00
C LEU A 61 -4.33 9.85 11.25
N ASN A 62 -3.72 10.87 11.85
CA ASN A 62 -4.36 12.17 12.03
C ASN A 62 -4.59 12.86 10.68
N ARG A 63 -3.60 12.86 9.79
CA ARG A 63 -3.75 13.43 8.44
C ARG A 63 -4.88 12.76 7.66
N ILE A 64 -4.99 11.43 7.73
CA ILE A 64 -6.11 10.69 7.13
C ILE A 64 -7.45 11.17 7.70
N ASN A 65 -7.56 11.37 9.01
CA ASN A 65 -8.79 11.90 9.62
C ASN A 65 -9.15 13.29 9.10
N ASP A 66 -8.17 14.17 8.94
CA ASP A 66 -8.40 15.54 8.46
C ASP A 66 -8.81 15.56 6.98
N LEU A 67 -8.26 14.65 6.17
CA LEU A 67 -8.66 14.46 4.78
C LEU A 67 -10.10 13.96 4.65
N PHE A 68 -10.52 13.04 5.52
CA PHE A 68 -11.93 12.64 5.61
C PHE A 68 -12.83 13.81 6.00
N LYS A 69 -12.49 14.58 7.04
CA LYS A 69 -13.28 15.75 7.48
C LYS A 69 -13.45 16.79 6.37
N SER A 70 -12.40 17.01 5.59
CA SER A 70 -12.38 17.95 4.46
C SER A 70 -12.91 17.36 3.15
N GLN A 71 -13.39 16.11 3.17
CA GLN A 71 -13.96 15.40 2.03
C GLN A 71 -13.06 15.41 0.79
N LYS A 72 -11.75 15.29 0.99
CA LYS A 72 -10.75 15.29 -0.09
C LYS A 72 -10.62 13.90 -0.72
N ASN A 73 -10.28 13.85 -2.00
CA ASN A 73 -9.72 12.65 -2.62
C ASN A 73 -8.28 12.49 -2.13
N PHE A 74 -7.92 11.29 -1.69
CA PHE A 74 -6.59 11.06 -1.17
C PHE A 74 -6.13 9.62 -1.33
N ALA A 75 -4.81 9.46 -1.28
CA ALA A 75 -4.12 8.19 -1.27
C ALA A 75 -3.31 8.04 0.02
N PHE A 76 -3.15 6.81 0.49
CA PHE A 76 -2.16 6.52 1.53
C PHE A 76 -1.38 5.24 1.22
N GLU A 77 -0.09 5.24 1.59
CA GLU A 77 0.80 4.09 1.40
C GLU A 77 0.90 3.25 2.67
N THR A 78 0.85 1.93 2.53
CA THR A 78 0.95 0.99 3.65
C THR A 78 1.54 -0.33 3.20
N THR A 79 2.04 -1.13 4.14
CA THR A 79 2.38 -2.53 3.86
C THR A 79 1.21 -3.48 4.07
N LEU A 80 0.06 -2.98 4.54
CA LEU A 80 -1.08 -3.76 5.06
C LEU A 80 -0.72 -4.76 6.17
N ALA A 81 0.47 -4.65 6.78
CA ALA A 81 0.90 -5.56 7.84
C ALA A 81 0.12 -5.39 9.16
N THR A 82 -0.70 -4.34 9.27
CA THR A 82 -1.56 -4.08 10.42
C THR A 82 -3.01 -3.94 9.97
N LYS A 83 -3.95 -4.15 10.90
CA LYS A 83 -5.40 -4.10 10.64
C LYS A 83 -6.01 -2.71 10.86
N ILE A 84 -5.20 -1.71 11.20
CA ILE A 84 -5.66 -0.37 11.63
C ILE A 84 -6.46 0.37 10.55
N TYR A 85 -6.19 0.08 9.28
CA TYR A 85 -6.86 0.74 8.14
C TYR A 85 -8.24 0.16 7.84
N ARG A 86 -8.60 -1.00 8.39
CA ARG A 86 -9.93 -1.61 8.25
C ARG A 86 -11.03 -0.61 8.59
N ASN A 87 -10.95 0.02 9.76
CA ASN A 87 -11.95 0.98 10.21
C ASN A 87 -11.94 2.27 9.39
N LYS A 88 -10.80 2.63 8.77
CA LYS A 88 -10.72 3.79 7.87
C LYS A 88 -11.47 3.54 6.57
N ILE A 89 -11.38 2.32 6.02
CA ILE A 89 -12.08 1.96 4.78
C ILE A 89 -13.58 1.83 5.03
N LEU A 90 -14.00 1.24 6.17
CA LEU A 90 -15.41 1.22 6.57
C LEU A 90 -15.98 2.64 6.70
N ASN A 91 -15.26 3.54 7.39
CA ASN A 91 -15.66 4.95 7.49
C ASN A 91 -15.70 5.64 6.12
N ALA A 92 -14.74 5.35 5.23
CA ALA A 92 -14.75 5.88 3.87
C ALA A 92 -16.05 5.52 3.15
N LYS A 93 -16.47 4.25 3.24
CA LYS A 93 -17.71 3.75 2.65
C LYS A 93 -18.95 4.45 3.21
N GLU A 94 -19.01 4.63 4.53
CA GLU A 94 -20.10 5.38 5.20
C GLU A 94 -20.15 6.85 4.74
N MET A 95 -19.00 7.44 4.43
CA MET A 95 -18.87 8.82 3.92
C MET A 95 -19.06 8.95 2.40
N GLY A 96 -19.39 7.84 1.72
CA GLY A 96 -19.64 7.79 0.27
C GLY A 96 -18.37 7.84 -0.59
N TYR A 97 -17.23 7.39 -0.06
CA TYR A 97 -16.02 7.21 -0.85
C TYR A 97 -16.05 5.90 -1.63
N HIS A 98 -15.54 5.95 -2.86
CA HIS A 98 -15.13 4.78 -3.63
C HIS A 98 -13.70 4.40 -3.26
N SER A 99 -13.48 3.16 -2.85
CA SER A 99 -12.19 2.69 -2.35
C SER A 99 -11.48 1.75 -3.33
N THR A 100 -10.28 2.14 -3.76
CA THR A 100 -9.45 1.36 -4.69
C THR A 100 -8.13 0.97 -4.05
N LEU A 101 -7.85 -0.34 -4.01
CA LEU A 101 -6.62 -0.92 -3.50
C LEU A 101 -5.67 -1.31 -4.63
N LEU A 102 -4.45 -0.78 -4.62
CA LEU A 102 -3.36 -1.20 -5.51
C LEU A 102 -2.34 -1.97 -4.68
N PHE A 103 -2.25 -3.28 -4.85
CA PHE A 103 -1.34 -4.14 -4.09
C PHE A 103 -0.15 -4.59 -4.93
N PHE A 104 1.05 -4.18 -4.53
CA PHE A 104 2.31 -4.55 -5.18
C PHE A 104 3.02 -5.66 -4.42
N TRP A 105 3.24 -6.78 -5.10
CA TRP A 105 3.87 -7.97 -4.58
C TRP A 105 5.23 -8.23 -5.25
N LEU A 106 6.09 -8.98 -4.55
CA LEU A 106 7.36 -9.51 -5.05
C LEU A 106 7.34 -11.02 -4.82
N SER A 107 7.86 -11.80 -5.76
CA SER A 107 7.71 -13.27 -5.79
C SER A 107 8.20 -13.98 -4.51
N ASN A 108 9.15 -13.37 -3.80
CA ASN A 108 9.68 -13.88 -2.55
C ASN A 108 10.22 -12.78 -1.63
N MET A 109 10.46 -13.15 -0.37
CA MET A 109 10.97 -12.25 0.68
C MET A 109 12.43 -11.85 0.47
N GLU A 110 13.27 -12.71 -0.11
CA GLU A 110 14.69 -12.38 -0.36
C GLU A 110 14.82 -11.23 -1.35
N LEU A 111 14.00 -11.22 -2.40
CA LEU A 111 13.93 -10.09 -3.33
C LEU A 111 13.50 -8.79 -2.64
N ALA A 112 12.58 -8.87 -1.66
CA ALA A 112 12.19 -7.69 -0.88
C ALA A 112 13.36 -7.15 -0.04
N LYS A 113 14.13 -8.04 0.61
CA LYS A 113 15.33 -7.68 1.37
C LYS A 113 16.40 -7.09 0.45
N GLU A 114 16.69 -7.74 -0.67
CA GLU A 114 17.67 -7.30 -1.66
C GLU A 114 17.34 -5.89 -2.16
N ARG A 115 16.10 -5.64 -2.57
CA ARG A 115 15.68 -4.30 -3.02
C ARG A 115 15.78 -3.23 -1.94
N VAL A 116 15.51 -3.58 -0.68
CA VAL A 116 15.73 -2.64 0.43
C VAL A 116 17.21 -2.37 0.63
N ARG A 117 18.08 -3.39 0.57
CA ARG A 117 19.55 -3.23 0.65
C ARG A 117 20.07 -2.33 -0.46
N THR A 118 19.66 -2.55 -1.72
CA THR A 118 20.04 -1.69 -2.85
C THR A 118 19.60 -0.24 -2.63
N ARG A 119 18.35 -0.01 -2.22
CA ARG A 119 17.86 1.33 -1.90
C ARG A 119 18.67 2.01 -0.79
N VAL A 120 19.14 1.26 0.21
CA VAL A 120 19.99 1.80 1.28
C VAL A 120 21.36 2.22 0.75
N LEU A 121 21.95 1.44 -0.17
CA LEU A 121 23.19 1.80 -0.84
C LEU A 121 23.05 3.09 -1.68
N GLU A 122 21.86 3.35 -2.20
CA GLU A 122 21.49 4.58 -2.93
C GLU A 122 21.12 5.76 -2.00
N GLY A 123 21.31 5.63 -0.69
CA GLY A 123 21.04 6.69 0.29
C GLY A 123 19.63 6.67 0.89
N GLY A 124 18.85 5.62 0.65
CA GLY A 124 17.56 5.40 1.26
C GLY A 124 17.63 4.88 2.70
N HIS A 125 16.46 4.74 3.32
CA HIS A 125 16.33 4.29 4.71
C HIS A 125 16.41 2.76 4.86
N ASN A 126 17.17 2.32 5.88
CA ASN A 126 17.30 0.92 6.25
C ASN A 126 16.06 0.39 6.97
N ILE A 127 15.75 -0.89 6.80
CA ILE A 127 14.68 -1.57 7.54
C ILE A 127 15.21 -2.93 7.96
N ALA A 128 15.09 -3.27 9.23
CA ALA A 128 15.54 -4.57 9.74
C ALA A 128 14.85 -5.73 9.00
N GLU A 129 15.60 -6.78 8.67
CA GLU A 129 15.10 -7.89 7.84
C GLU A 129 13.90 -8.62 8.44
N ASN A 130 13.92 -8.85 9.76
CA ASN A 130 12.78 -9.43 10.49
C ASN A 130 11.52 -8.57 10.39
N VAL A 131 11.65 -7.24 10.28
CA VAL A 131 10.54 -6.32 10.06
C VAL A 131 10.02 -6.45 8.63
N ILE A 132 10.90 -6.60 7.64
CA ILE A 132 10.54 -6.82 6.23
C ILE A 132 9.76 -8.13 6.09
N GLU A 133 10.28 -9.24 6.63
CA GLU A 133 9.63 -10.57 6.58
C GLU A 133 8.24 -10.54 7.22
N ARG A 134 8.15 -10.02 8.44
CA ARG A 134 6.86 -9.89 9.14
C ARG A 134 5.87 -9.06 8.34
N ARG A 135 6.31 -7.94 7.75
CA ARG A 135 5.44 -7.05 6.95
C ARG A 135 5.02 -7.71 5.64
N TYR A 136 5.89 -8.48 5.02
CA TYR A 136 5.60 -9.24 3.81
C TYR A 136 4.49 -10.26 4.06
N LEU A 137 4.66 -11.14 5.06
CA LEU A 137 3.69 -12.19 5.38
C LEU A 137 2.36 -11.61 5.87
N ASN A 138 2.39 -10.70 6.85
CA ASN A 138 1.16 -10.11 7.40
C ASN A 138 0.42 -9.26 6.36
N GLY A 139 1.15 -8.59 5.46
CA GLY A 139 0.56 -7.80 4.39
C GLY A 139 -0.25 -8.66 3.41
N ILE A 140 0.32 -9.79 2.99
CA ILE A 140 -0.36 -10.75 2.11
C ILE A 140 -1.54 -11.40 2.84
N LYS A 141 -1.34 -11.87 4.08
CA LYS A 141 -2.42 -12.45 4.87
C LYS A 141 -3.61 -11.51 5.02
N ASN A 142 -3.35 -10.27 5.43
CA ASN A 142 -4.43 -9.29 5.61
C ASN A 142 -5.07 -8.87 4.29
N LEU A 143 -4.32 -8.85 3.16
CA LEU A 143 -4.89 -8.61 1.84
C LEU A 143 -6.06 -9.58 1.58
N PHE A 144 -5.81 -10.88 1.74
CA PHE A 144 -6.80 -11.91 1.47
C PHE A 144 -7.88 -12.02 2.54
N GLU A 145 -7.52 -11.93 3.82
CA GLU A 145 -8.48 -12.14 4.93
C GLU A 145 -9.39 -10.93 5.21
N ILE A 146 -8.98 -9.73 4.80
CA ILE A 146 -9.63 -8.48 5.23
C ILE A 146 -9.89 -7.56 4.05
N TYR A 147 -8.84 -7.19 3.32
CA TYR A 147 -8.93 -6.01 2.47
C TYR A 147 -9.61 -6.28 1.12
N LEU A 148 -9.44 -7.45 0.51
CA LEU A 148 -10.10 -7.78 -0.77
C LEU A 148 -11.63 -7.74 -0.69
N ASP A 149 -12.21 -8.16 0.43
CA ASP A 149 -13.66 -8.13 0.64
C ASP A 149 -14.17 -6.74 1.03
N LEU A 150 -13.30 -5.93 1.62
CA LEU A 150 -13.66 -4.64 2.21
C LEU A 150 -13.68 -3.49 1.21
N VAL A 151 -12.77 -3.49 0.23
CA VAL A 151 -12.62 -2.42 -0.77
C VAL A 151 -13.58 -2.62 -1.94
N ASP A 152 -13.90 -1.53 -2.64
CA ASP A 152 -14.78 -1.56 -3.82
C ASP A 152 -14.04 -2.15 -5.02
N GLU A 153 -12.78 -1.77 -5.19
CA GLU A 153 -11.89 -2.24 -6.25
C GLU A 153 -10.52 -2.66 -5.72
N ALA A 154 -9.92 -3.65 -6.37
CA ALA A 154 -8.58 -4.10 -6.03
C ALA A 154 -7.80 -4.53 -7.28
N PHE A 155 -6.53 -4.15 -7.36
CA PHE A 155 -5.61 -4.56 -8.41
C PHE A 155 -4.36 -5.12 -7.76
N ILE A 156 -4.01 -6.35 -8.10
CA ILE A 156 -2.83 -7.05 -7.56
C ILE A 156 -1.78 -7.11 -8.66
N PHE A 157 -0.60 -6.57 -8.39
CA PHE A 157 0.52 -6.54 -9.31
C PHE A 157 1.69 -7.38 -8.79
N ASP A 158 2.32 -8.13 -9.68
CA ASP A 158 3.67 -8.64 -9.47
C ASP A 158 4.66 -7.61 -10.02
N ASN A 159 5.55 -7.09 -9.17
CA ASN A 159 6.59 -6.15 -9.57
C ASN A 159 8.01 -6.73 -9.45
N SER A 160 8.15 -8.06 -9.50
CA SER A 160 9.43 -8.75 -9.29
C SER A 160 10.48 -8.43 -10.36
N GLN A 161 10.05 -8.12 -11.59
CA GLN A 161 10.93 -7.84 -12.73
C GLN A 161 11.11 -6.34 -13.01
N GLY A 162 10.60 -5.47 -12.12
CA GLY A 162 10.72 -4.01 -12.26
C GLY A 162 9.66 -3.37 -13.17
N ALA A 163 8.95 -4.16 -13.96
CA ALA A 163 7.73 -3.76 -14.66
C ALA A 163 6.51 -4.44 -13.99
N PRO A 164 5.54 -3.68 -13.45
CA PRO A 164 4.35 -4.26 -12.83
C PRO A 164 3.50 -5.06 -13.83
N ILE A 165 3.21 -6.32 -13.49
CA ILE A 165 2.32 -7.21 -14.23
C ILE A 165 1.03 -7.38 -13.42
N LEU A 166 -0.13 -7.09 -14.02
CA LEU A 166 -1.42 -7.28 -13.36
C LEU A 166 -1.75 -8.78 -13.24
N VAL A 167 -1.85 -9.26 -12.01
CA VAL A 167 -2.07 -10.67 -11.66
C VAL A 167 -3.57 -10.97 -11.47
N ALA A 168 -4.27 -10.08 -10.77
CA ALA A 168 -5.70 -10.21 -10.51
C ALA A 168 -6.35 -8.83 -10.32
N GLU A 169 -7.63 -8.75 -10.66
CA GLU A 169 -8.42 -7.53 -10.56
C GLU A 169 -9.80 -7.82 -9.96
N LYS A 170 -10.27 -6.91 -9.11
CA LYS A 170 -11.64 -6.81 -8.65
C LYS A 170 -12.12 -5.44 -9.09
N VAL A 171 -13.06 -5.41 -10.03
CA VAL A 171 -13.72 -4.17 -10.46
C VAL A 171 -15.05 -4.01 -9.71
N PHE A 172 -15.56 -2.79 -9.64
CA PHE A 172 -16.77 -2.47 -8.88
C PHE A 172 -17.94 -3.43 -9.19
N GLY A 173 -18.56 -3.96 -8.13
CA GLY A 173 -19.70 -4.87 -8.23
C GLY A 173 -19.38 -6.27 -8.77
N LYS A 174 -18.11 -6.61 -9.00
CA LYS A 174 -17.69 -7.93 -9.50
C LYS A 174 -16.83 -8.69 -8.50
N GLN A 175 -16.75 -10.00 -8.69
CA GLN A 175 -15.82 -10.85 -7.97
C GLN A 175 -14.39 -10.68 -8.51
N LEU A 176 -13.41 -11.12 -7.70
CA LEU A 176 -12.01 -11.14 -8.10
C LEU A 176 -11.81 -12.02 -9.34
N LYS A 177 -11.27 -11.44 -10.41
CA LYS A 177 -10.87 -12.11 -11.63
C LYS A 177 -9.36 -12.34 -11.61
N ILE A 178 -8.94 -13.58 -11.77
CA ILE A 178 -7.53 -13.97 -11.84
C ILE A 178 -7.10 -13.92 -13.31
N LEU A 179 -6.12 -13.08 -13.63
CA LEU A 179 -5.58 -12.91 -14.98
C LEU A 179 -4.35 -13.80 -15.20
N ASP A 180 -3.49 -13.90 -14.19
CA ASP A 180 -2.32 -14.79 -14.19
C ASP A 180 -2.44 -15.80 -13.05
N LYS A 181 -2.88 -17.02 -13.40
CA LYS A 181 -3.10 -18.10 -12.43
C LYS A 181 -1.81 -18.60 -11.79
N GLN A 182 -0.68 -18.56 -12.50
CA GLN A 182 0.58 -19.03 -11.96
C GLN A 182 1.06 -18.10 -10.85
N ARG A 183 1.19 -16.81 -11.15
CA ARG A 183 1.62 -15.79 -10.17
C ARG A 183 0.64 -15.67 -9.01
N PHE A 184 -0.66 -15.77 -9.28
CA PHE A 184 -1.66 -15.73 -8.23
C PHE A 184 -1.53 -16.91 -7.26
N ASN A 185 -1.25 -18.12 -7.77
CA ASN A 185 -1.02 -19.29 -6.93
C ASN A 185 0.27 -19.16 -6.11
N GLU A 186 1.33 -18.58 -6.68
CA GLU A 186 2.57 -18.29 -5.95
C GLU A 186 2.34 -17.29 -4.81
N LEU A 187 1.62 -16.20 -5.06
CA LEU A 187 1.20 -15.24 -4.03
C LEU A 187 0.37 -15.91 -2.93
N LYS A 188 -0.57 -16.80 -3.30
CA LYS A 188 -1.44 -17.50 -2.34
C LYS A 188 -0.71 -18.48 -1.43
N ARG A 189 0.54 -18.88 -1.72
CA ARG A 189 1.31 -19.77 -0.83
C ARG A 189 1.66 -19.13 0.52
N TYR A 190 1.52 -17.80 0.63
CA TYR A 190 1.82 -17.05 1.86
C TYR A 190 0.58 -16.76 2.72
N VAL A 191 -0.57 -17.35 2.39
CA VAL A 191 -1.85 -17.22 3.13
C VAL A 191 -2.13 -18.53 3.84
#